data_AF-A0A9D6H6P7-F1
#
_entry.id   AF-A0A9D6H6P7-F1
#
_cell.length_a   1.000
_cell.length_b   1.000
_cell.length_c   1.000
_cell.angle_alpha   90.00
_cell.angle_beta   90.00
_cell.angle_gamma   90.00
#
_symmetry.space_group_name_H-M   'P 1'
#
loop_
_entity.id
_entity.type
_entity.pdbx_description
1 polymer ?
#
loop_
_entity_poly.entity_id
_entity_poly.type
_entity_poly.pdbx_seq_one_letter_code
_entity_poly.pdbx_strand_id
1 'polypeptide(L)'
;MQVQRVSFRMLVAIAPLAVAATALAKSDSVAYVDSQGRQWRELSSTVARTWFQVASVCPTDGVTLCSGSLGNLNLDGWVWATKDQVQEMMAELAPIAAKDGCFSGVAYSAQAWSVLNYFDSLPSFELTNTVSGWTATVATVPGLTNYAYAPRVGTHDEIASDSSVCPDNLQQRNESGTTIGIWMFRPPCHADIDQDGTVGPSDLAALLGSWGTAGSADLSGNGVVDAPDLSLVLAAWGDC
;
A
#
# COMPACT_ATOMS: atom_id res chain seq x y z
N MET A 1 12.20 -65.76 -47.21
CA MET A 1 10.98 -64.96 -47.41
C MET A 1 10.49 -64.53 -46.04
N GLN A 2 10.72 -63.27 -45.66
CA GLN A 2 10.41 -62.71 -44.34
C GLN A 2 9.31 -61.65 -44.49
N VAL A 3 8.31 -61.74 -43.61
CA VAL A 3 7.07 -60.97 -43.61
C VAL A 3 7.33 -59.58 -43.02
N GLN A 4 7.16 -58.51 -43.80
CA GLN A 4 7.22 -57.13 -43.29
C GLN A 4 5.87 -56.73 -42.68
N ARG A 5 5.88 -56.42 -41.37
CA ARG A 5 4.74 -55.89 -40.62
C ARG A 5 4.62 -54.38 -40.85
N VAL A 6 3.45 -53.94 -41.35
CA VAL A 6 3.08 -52.53 -41.47
C VAL A 6 2.77 -51.99 -40.06
N SER A 7 3.57 -51.03 -39.57
CA SER A 7 3.34 -50.35 -38.29
C SER A 7 2.58 -49.04 -38.51
N PHE A 8 1.34 -48.98 -38.06
CA PHE A 8 0.50 -47.78 -38.07
C PHE A 8 0.81 -46.97 -36.80
N ARG A 9 1.53 -45.84 -36.93
CA ARG A 9 1.75 -44.92 -35.81
C ARG A 9 0.64 -43.87 -35.79
N MET A 10 -0.28 -44.02 -34.85
CA MET A 10 -1.35 -43.06 -34.55
C MET A 10 -0.72 -41.84 -33.85
N LEU A 11 -0.70 -40.69 -34.53
CA LEU A 11 -0.30 -39.41 -33.94
C LEU A 11 -1.47 -38.87 -33.10
N VAL A 12 -1.31 -38.91 -31.78
CA VAL A 12 -2.21 -38.23 -30.84
C VAL A 12 -1.78 -36.75 -30.80
N ALA A 13 -2.59 -35.88 -31.39
CA ALA A 13 -2.40 -34.44 -31.29
C ALA A 13 -2.84 -33.97 -29.89
N ILE A 14 -1.89 -33.65 -29.03
CA ILE A 14 -2.13 -33.00 -27.75
C ILE A 14 -2.21 -31.49 -28.03
N ALA A 15 -3.43 -30.95 -28.12
CA ALA A 15 -3.64 -29.51 -28.11
C ALA A 15 -3.43 -29.00 -26.67
N PRO A 16 -2.52 -28.04 -26.42
CA PRO A 16 -2.42 -27.44 -25.11
C PRO A 16 -3.68 -26.61 -24.87
N LEU A 17 -4.49 -27.05 -23.89
CA LEU A 17 -5.55 -26.24 -23.33
C LEU A 17 -4.87 -25.07 -22.62
N ALA A 18 -4.76 -23.92 -23.30
CA ALA A 18 -4.36 -22.69 -22.66
C ALA A 18 -5.49 -22.29 -21.71
N VAL A 19 -5.35 -22.66 -20.44
CA VAL A 19 -6.09 -22.02 -19.36
C VAL A 19 -5.63 -20.58 -19.38
N ALA A 20 -6.43 -19.70 -19.99
CA ALA A 20 -6.30 -18.28 -19.76
C ALA A 20 -6.63 -18.08 -18.28
N ALA A 21 -5.60 -18.06 -17.44
CA ALA A 21 -5.71 -17.44 -16.15
C ALA A 21 -6.07 -15.99 -16.47
N THR A 22 -7.34 -15.63 -16.33
CA THR A 22 -7.72 -14.25 -16.07
C THR A 22 -7.00 -13.90 -14.78
N ALA A 23 -5.80 -13.35 -14.90
CA ALA A 23 -5.17 -12.62 -13.83
C ALA A 23 -6.19 -11.53 -13.47
N LEU A 24 -6.87 -11.70 -12.33
CA LEU A 24 -7.38 -10.55 -11.63
C LEU A 24 -6.15 -9.66 -11.44
N ALA A 25 -6.15 -8.49 -12.07
CA ALA A 25 -5.14 -7.48 -11.77
C ALA A 25 -5.25 -7.24 -10.26
N LYS A 26 -4.25 -7.70 -9.50
CA LYS A 26 -4.08 -7.36 -8.09
C LYS A 26 -3.94 -5.84 -8.09
N SER A 27 -5.00 -5.11 -7.73
CA SER A 27 -4.96 -3.63 -7.62
C SER A 27 -3.71 -3.28 -6.81
N ASP A 28 -2.68 -2.71 -7.47
CA ASP A 28 -1.25 -2.77 -7.09
C ASP A 28 -1.01 -2.73 -5.58
N SER A 29 -1.03 -3.95 -5.05
CA SER A 29 -1.30 -4.44 -3.70
C SER A 29 -1.41 -3.44 -2.57
N VAL A 30 -2.66 -3.18 -2.14
CA VAL A 30 -2.96 -2.78 -0.76
C VAL A 30 -2.42 -3.86 0.19
N ALA A 31 -1.55 -3.46 1.12
CA ALA A 31 -0.93 -4.30 2.13
C ALA A 31 -1.74 -4.33 3.45
N TYR A 32 -2.29 -3.17 3.84
CA TYR A 32 -2.97 -3.00 5.12
C TYR A 32 -4.12 -2.00 5.00
N VAL A 33 -5.20 -2.20 5.75
CA VAL A 33 -6.27 -1.20 5.93
C VAL A 33 -6.32 -0.84 7.40
N ASP A 34 -6.10 0.43 7.71
CA ASP A 34 -6.07 0.89 9.11
C ASP A 34 -7.47 1.19 9.66
N SER A 35 -7.54 1.49 10.96
CA SER A 35 -8.79 1.83 11.65
C SER A 35 -9.46 3.11 11.14
N GLN A 36 -8.74 3.95 10.40
CA GLN A 36 -9.29 5.12 9.70
C GLN A 36 -9.85 4.76 8.31
N GLY A 37 -9.71 3.50 7.87
CA GLY A 37 -10.12 3.01 6.56
C GLY A 37 -9.14 3.36 5.43
N ARG A 38 -7.94 3.88 5.75
CA ARG A 38 -6.92 4.14 4.72
C ARG A 38 -6.36 2.82 4.24
N GLN A 39 -6.29 2.66 2.91
CA GLN A 39 -5.71 1.48 2.29
C GLN A 39 -4.24 1.75 1.99
N TRP A 40 -3.34 1.16 2.78
CA TRP A 40 -1.89 1.33 2.67
C TRP A 40 -1.30 0.45 1.59
N ARG A 41 -0.44 1.02 0.75
CA ARG A 41 0.23 0.28 -0.34
C ARG A 41 1.39 -0.55 0.17
N GLU A 42 1.64 -1.66 -0.51
CA GLU A 42 2.88 -2.41 -0.40
C GLU A 42 4.12 -1.60 -0.85
N LEU A 43 5.19 -1.66 -0.05
CA LEU A 43 6.43 -0.91 -0.25
C LEU A 43 7.33 -1.55 -1.29
N SER A 44 7.35 -2.88 -1.36
CA SER A 44 8.26 -3.63 -2.25
C SER A 44 8.07 -3.29 -3.72
N SER A 45 6.86 -2.87 -4.09
CA SER A 45 6.50 -2.41 -5.44
C SER A 45 6.98 -0.99 -5.80
N THR A 46 7.43 -0.21 -4.82
CA THR A 46 7.71 1.24 -4.96
C THR A 46 9.18 1.62 -4.74
N VAL A 47 10.07 0.63 -4.62
CA VAL A 47 11.49 0.84 -4.29
C VAL A 47 12.30 1.52 -5.40
N ALA A 48 13.56 1.84 -5.09
CA ALA A 48 14.53 2.43 -6.01
C ALA A 48 14.08 3.80 -6.55
N ARG A 49 13.49 4.61 -5.67
CA ARG A 49 13.16 6.02 -5.91
C ARG A 49 13.81 6.88 -4.85
N THR A 50 14.30 8.05 -5.25
CA THR A 50 14.73 9.08 -4.30
C THR A 50 13.52 9.87 -3.81
N TRP A 51 13.63 10.48 -2.64
CA TRP A 51 12.60 11.37 -2.12
C TRP A 51 12.27 12.50 -3.13
N PHE A 52 13.29 13.06 -3.78
CA PHE A 52 13.10 14.12 -4.78
C PHE A 52 12.31 13.67 -6.01
N GLN A 53 12.49 12.42 -6.44
CA GLN A 53 11.70 11.88 -7.54
C GLN A 53 10.22 11.78 -7.15
N VAL A 54 9.92 11.29 -5.93
CA VAL A 54 8.54 11.21 -5.44
C VAL A 54 7.91 12.60 -5.33
N ALA A 55 8.64 13.56 -4.79
CA ALA A 55 8.19 14.95 -4.66
C ALA A 55 7.93 15.67 -6.00
N SER A 56 8.41 15.15 -7.13
CA SER A 56 8.12 15.72 -8.45
C SER A 56 6.73 15.38 -9.01
N VAL A 57 6.05 14.38 -8.44
CA VAL A 57 4.73 13.91 -8.90
C VAL A 57 3.69 13.83 -7.77
N CYS A 58 4.14 13.84 -6.52
CA CYS A 58 3.30 13.78 -5.34
C CYS A 58 3.43 15.06 -4.50
N PRO A 59 2.31 15.72 -4.16
CA PRO A 59 2.29 16.74 -3.11
C PRO A 59 2.79 16.20 -1.78
N THR A 60 3.38 17.07 -0.95
CA THR A 60 3.95 16.70 0.36
C THR A 60 3.02 17.01 1.54
N ASP A 61 1.74 17.25 1.28
CA ASP A 61 0.77 17.71 2.29
C ASP A 61 0.07 16.56 3.02
N GLY A 62 0.24 15.31 2.58
CA GLY A 62 -0.43 14.15 3.17
C GLY A 62 -1.94 14.12 2.97
N VAL A 63 -2.47 14.90 2.02
CA VAL A 63 -3.91 15.00 1.73
C VAL A 63 -4.18 14.95 0.23
N THR A 64 -3.42 15.68 -0.58
CA THR A 64 -3.65 15.76 -2.02
C THR A 64 -3.14 14.50 -2.71
N LEU A 65 -3.94 13.97 -3.62
CA LEU A 65 -3.58 12.81 -4.45
C LEU A 65 -2.35 13.13 -5.31
N CYS A 66 -1.45 12.17 -5.42
CA CYS A 66 -0.42 12.18 -6.44
C CYS A 66 -1.07 12.19 -7.82
N SER A 67 -0.41 12.85 -8.77
CA SER A 67 -0.84 12.86 -10.17
C SER A 67 0.34 12.54 -11.08
N GLY A 68 0.27 11.38 -11.72
CA GLY A 68 1.25 10.87 -12.66
C GLY A 68 2.05 9.65 -12.18
N SER A 69 3.08 9.34 -12.96
CA SER A 69 3.87 8.11 -12.83
C SER A 69 5.36 8.39 -12.67
N LEU A 70 6.06 7.52 -11.92
CA LEU A 70 7.51 7.51 -11.80
C LEU A 70 8.12 6.35 -12.58
N GLY A 71 8.39 6.59 -13.87
CA GLY A 71 8.74 5.53 -14.80
C GLY A 71 7.54 4.62 -15.01
N ASN A 72 7.68 3.34 -14.64
CA ASN A 72 6.59 2.36 -14.76
C ASN A 72 5.66 2.32 -13.53
N LEU A 73 5.94 3.13 -12.50
CA LEU A 73 5.16 3.16 -11.27
C LEU A 73 4.04 4.18 -11.38
N ASN A 74 2.79 3.74 -11.54
CA ASN A 74 1.64 4.63 -11.42
C ASN A 74 1.38 4.99 -9.95
N LEU A 75 1.26 6.29 -9.67
CA LEU A 75 0.95 6.83 -8.34
C LEU A 75 -0.43 7.53 -8.30
N ASP A 76 -1.18 7.55 -9.39
CA ASP A 76 -2.54 8.11 -9.42
C ASP A 76 -3.44 7.49 -8.34
N GLY A 77 -4.24 8.33 -7.70
CA GLY A 77 -5.15 7.94 -6.62
C GLY A 77 -4.47 7.70 -5.26
N TRP A 78 -3.14 7.75 -5.18
CA TRP A 78 -2.43 7.58 -3.90
C TRP A 78 -2.11 8.92 -3.25
N VAL A 79 -2.23 8.99 -1.92
CA VAL A 79 -1.70 10.09 -1.10
C VAL A 79 -0.32 9.71 -0.60
N TRP A 80 0.67 10.58 -0.81
CA TRP A 80 1.99 10.38 -0.22
C TRP A 80 1.93 10.70 1.27
N ALA A 81 2.04 9.66 2.10
CA ALA A 81 1.79 9.77 3.54
C ALA A 81 2.83 10.67 4.22
N THR A 82 2.36 11.51 5.14
CA THR A 82 3.22 12.24 6.08
C THR A 82 3.80 11.28 7.12
N LYS A 83 4.88 11.71 7.77
CA LYS A 83 5.47 11.02 8.92
C LYS A 83 4.42 10.67 9.98
N ASP A 84 3.60 11.63 10.37
CA ASP A 84 2.62 11.46 11.45
C ASP A 84 1.56 10.41 11.09
N GLN A 85 1.12 10.38 9.82
CA GLN A 85 0.18 9.36 9.33
C GLN A 85 0.79 7.95 9.35
N VAL A 86 2.07 7.81 8.98
CA VAL A 86 2.78 6.52 9.05
C VAL A 86 2.97 6.09 10.51
N GLN A 87 3.31 7.03 11.41
CA GLN A 87 3.41 6.76 12.84
C GLN A 87 2.08 6.30 13.45
N GLU A 88 0.95 6.85 13.01
CA GLU A 88 -0.37 6.39 13.43
C GLU A 88 -0.65 4.95 13.01
N MET A 89 -0.40 4.60 11.74
CA MET A 89 -0.55 3.24 11.25
C MET A 89 0.40 2.28 11.98
N MET A 90 1.66 2.66 12.18
CA MET A 90 2.60 1.83 12.92
C MET A 90 2.21 1.68 14.39
N ALA A 91 1.69 2.72 15.04
CA ALA A 91 1.20 2.63 16.42
C ALA A 91 -0.03 1.72 16.54
N GLU A 92 -0.86 1.62 15.50
CA GLU A 92 -1.98 0.68 15.45
C GLU A 92 -1.48 -0.78 15.38
N LEU A 93 -0.52 -1.05 14.50
CA LEU A 93 0.08 -2.39 14.35
C LEU A 93 1.00 -2.77 15.52
N ALA A 94 1.68 -1.80 16.11
CA ALA A 94 2.72 -1.96 17.13
C ALA A 94 2.56 -0.95 18.29
N PRO A 95 1.56 -1.12 19.19
CA PRO A 95 1.17 -0.11 20.19
C PRO A 95 2.23 0.29 21.23
N ILE A 96 3.30 -0.50 21.39
CA ILE A 96 4.37 -0.25 22.37
C ILE A 96 5.55 0.53 21.76
N ALA A 97 5.61 0.65 20.43
CA ALA A 97 6.53 1.59 19.80
C ALA A 97 5.97 3.00 20.00
N ALA A 98 6.69 3.86 20.73
CA ALA A 98 6.27 5.25 20.81
C ALA A 98 6.27 5.84 19.40
N LYS A 99 5.37 6.79 19.14
CA LYS A 99 5.32 7.49 17.84
C LYS A 99 6.71 8.03 17.48
N ASP A 100 7.49 8.48 18.46
CA ASP A 100 8.82 9.04 18.24
C ASP A 100 9.96 8.10 18.65
N GLY A 101 11.09 8.22 17.96
CA GLY A 101 12.33 7.51 18.25
C GLY A 101 12.63 6.27 17.39
N CYS A 102 13.63 5.51 17.82
CA CYS A 102 14.04 4.24 17.23
C CYS A 102 14.32 3.27 18.35
N PHE A 103 13.52 2.21 18.41
CA PHE A 103 13.56 1.20 19.46
C PHE A 103 14.18 -0.07 18.90
N SER A 104 15.07 -0.71 19.67
CA SER A 104 15.72 -1.95 19.23
C SER A 104 15.92 -2.94 20.38
N GLY A 105 16.08 -4.21 20.02
CA GLY A 105 16.26 -5.31 20.95
C GLY A 105 15.12 -6.33 20.92
N VAL A 106 15.33 -7.46 21.62
CA VAL A 106 14.39 -8.60 21.66
C VAL A 106 12.99 -8.21 22.13
N ALA A 107 12.87 -7.17 22.96
CA ALA A 107 11.60 -6.68 23.50
C ALA A 107 10.67 -6.08 22.43
N TYR A 108 11.23 -5.71 21.26
CA TYR A 108 10.51 -5.10 20.13
C TYR A 108 10.30 -6.07 18.97
N SER A 109 10.69 -7.35 19.13
CA SER A 109 10.58 -8.36 18.06
C SER A 109 9.14 -8.63 17.65
N ALA A 110 8.22 -8.80 18.61
CA ALA A 110 6.81 -9.04 18.32
C ALA A 110 6.14 -7.86 17.58
N GLN A 111 6.54 -6.63 17.94
CA GLN A 111 6.06 -5.37 17.36
C GLN A 111 6.63 -5.15 15.95
N ALA A 112 7.88 -5.53 15.73
CA ALA A 112 8.45 -5.49 14.39
C ALA A 112 7.75 -6.51 13.47
N TRP A 113 7.50 -7.73 13.98
CA TRP A 113 6.73 -8.74 13.26
C TRP A 113 5.28 -8.35 12.99
N SER A 114 4.61 -7.61 13.88
CA SER A 114 3.24 -7.19 13.63
C SER A 114 3.11 -6.27 12.42
N VAL A 115 4.14 -5.46 12.12
CA VAL A 115 4.21 -4.68 10.88
C VAL A 115 4.62 -5.55 9.69
N LEU A 116 5.65 -6.39 9.85
CA LEU A 116 6.17 -7.26 8.77
C LEU A 116 5.18 -8.36 8.33
N ASN A 117 4.14 -8.64 9.11
CA ASN A 117 3.05 -9.53 8.69
C ASN A 117 2.20 -8.97 7.55
N TYR A 118 2.18 -7.64 7.38
CA TYR A 118 1.38 -6.97 6.35
C TYR A 118 2.21 -6.47 5.18
N PHE A 119 3.44 -6.03 5.44
CA PHE A 119 4.31 -5.44 4.41
C PHE A 119 5.42 -6.41 4.04
N ASP A 120 5.52 -6.73 2.75
CA ASP A 120 6.55 -7.62 2.23
C ASP A 120 7.95 -7.09 2.56
N SER A 121 8.80 -7.99 3.07
CA SER A 121 10.17 -7.60 3.39
C SER A 121 10.94 -7.20 2.13
N LEU A 122 11.64 -6.08 2.24
CA LEU A 122 12.50 -5.58 1.18
C LEU A 122 13.82 -6.36 1.23
N PRO A 123 14.31 -6.87 0.08
CA PRO A 123 15.50 -7.71 0.06
C PRO A 123 16.69 -6.93 0.62
N SER A 124 17.20 -7.40 1.76
CA SER A 124 18.41 -6.91 2.41
C SER A 124 19.52 -7.94 2.24
N PHE A 125 20.78 -7.49 2.23
CA PHE A 125 21.94 -8.38 2.09
C PHE A 125 22.27 -9.16 3.39
N GLU A 126 21.49 -8.97 4.46
CA GLU A 126 21.83 -9.42 5.83
C GLU A 126 20.83 -10.44 6.42
N LEU A 127 20.01 -11.12 5.61
CA LEU A 127 18.93 -11.99 6.12
C LEU A 127 17.97 -11.26 7.08
N THR A 128 17.88 -9.93 6.97
CA THR A 128 17.00 -9.12 7.79
C THR A 128 15.71 -8.83 7.03
N ASN A 129 14.58 -9.17 7.63
CA ASN A 129 13.28 -8.75 7.14
C ASN A 129 13.13 -7.28 7.47
N THR A 130 13.21 -6.41 6.47
CA THR A 130 13.15 -4.95 6.66
C THR A 130 12.06 -4.36 5.78
N VAL A 131 11.27 -3.46 6.36
CA VAL A 131 10.42 -2.54 5.61
C VAL A 131 10.82 -1.11 5.93
N SER A 132 11.03 -0.31 4.90
CA SER A 132 11.32 1.10 5.03
C SER A 132 10.80 1.83 3.80
N GLY A 133 10.40 3.08 3.96
CA GLY A 133 9.89 3.86 2.84
C GLY A 133 9.90 5.35 3.11
N TRP A 134 9.94 6.14 2.05
CA TRP A 134 9.87 7.60 2.13
C TRP A 134 8.51 8.09 2.59
N THR A 135 8.48 9.06 3.50
CA THR A 135 7.30 9.90 3.77
C THR A 135 7.41 11.25 3.07
N ALA A 136 6.28 11.93 2.91
CA ALA A 136 6.21 13.30 2.40
C ALA A 136 6.94 14.33 3.29
N THR A 137 7.28 13.96 4.53
CA THR A 137 7.77 14.90 5.53
C THR A 137 9.29 15.07 5.46
N VAL A 138 9.72 16.30 5.14
CA VAL A 138 11.12 16.72 5.24
C VAL A 138 11.51 16.84 6.71
N ALA A 139 12.74 16.44 7.05
CA ALA A 139 13.25 16.54 8.40
C ALA A 139 13.62 17.99 8.75
N THR A 140 13.08 18.51 9.86
CA THR A 140 13.44 19.82 10.40
C THR A 140 14.36 19.67 11.61
N VAL A 141 15.55 19.12 11.37
CA VAL A 141 16.58 18.92 12.41
C VAL A 141 17.69 19.96 12.23
N PRO A 142 18.04 20.74 13.27
CA PRO A 142 19.12 21.73 13.17
C PRO A 142 20.44 21.12 12.68
N GLY A 143 21.03 21.71 11.64
CA GLY A 143 22.30 21.26 11.06
C GLY A 143 22.19 20.08 10.09
N LEU A 144 21.02 19.45 9.95
CA LEU A 144 20.78 18.43 8.92
C LEU A 144 19.99 19.02 7.76
N THR A 145 20.70 19.33 6.67
CA THR A 145 20.07 19.66 5.39
C THR A 145 19.93 18.41 4.54
N ASN A 146 18.89 18.34 3.72
CA ASN A 146 18.69 17.24 2.76
C ASN A 146 18.27 15.88 3.34
N TYR A 147 17.56 15.87 4.47
CA TYR A 147 17.00 14.65 5.06
C TYR A 147 15.47 14.67 5.01
N ALA A 148 14.88 13.48 4.90
CA ALA A 148 13.46 13.24 5.09
C ALA A 148 13.26 12.03 6.00
N TYR A 149 12.04 11.90 6.53
CA TYR A 149 11.69 10.73 7.33
C TYR A 149 11.45 9.53 6.41
N ALA A 150 12.03 8.41 6.78
CA ALA A 150 11.82 7.12 6.16
C ALA A 150 11.62 6.04 7.24
N PRO A 151 10.46 6.01 7.92
CA PRO A 151 10.13 5.04 8.96
C PRO A 151 10.56 3.64 8.57
N ARG A 152 11.22 2.94 9.49
CA ARG A 152 11.80 1.61 9.26
C ARG A 152 11.38 0.64 10.34
N VAL A 153 11.05 -0.57 9.94
CA VAL A 153 10.94 -1.74 10.81
C VAL A 153 11.87 -2.81 10.29
N GLY A 154 12.59 -3.49 11.18
CA GLY A 154 13.50 -4.56 10.81
C GLY A 154 13.51 -5.67 11.85
N THR A 155 13.63 -6.91 11.40
CA THR A 155 13.96 -8.07 12.25
C THR A 155 15.08 -8.87 11.61
N HIS A 156 15.82 -9.61 12.44
CA HIS A 156 16.77 -10.62 11.97
C HIS A 156 16.26 -11.98 12.43
N ASP A 157 15.98 -12.88 11.47
CA ASP A 157 15.33 -14.17 11.76
C ASP A 157 16.15 -15.03 12.74
N GLU A 158 17.47 -14.96 12.65
CA GLU A 158 18.37 -15.73 13.53
C GLU A 158 18.78 -14.99 14.81
N ILE A 159 18.53 -13.67 14.91
CA ILE A 159 19.05 -12.81 15.98
C ILE A 159 17.94 -11.83 16.39
N ALA A 160 16.96 -12.31 17.14
CA ALA A 160 15.83 -11.48 17.58
C ALA A 160 16.24 -10.18 18.32
N SER A 161 17.47 -10.11 18.87
CA SER A 161 18.02 -8.90 19.48
C SER A 161 18.31 -7.76 18.50
N ASP A 162 18.27 -8.01 17.20
CA ASP A 162 18.42 -6.99 16.15
C ASP A 162 17.07 -6.48 15.61
N SER A 163 15.97 -6.85 16.28
CA SER A 163 14.66 -6.30 15.95
C SER A 163 14.62 -4.80 16.26
N SER A 164 14.03 -4.02 15.37
CA SER A 164 13.92 -2.57 15.50
C SER A 164 12.62 -2.03 14.91
N VAL A 165 12.04 -1.03 15.58
CA VAL A 165 10.90 -0.23 15.11
C VAL A 165 11.30 1.23 15.25
N CYS A 166 11.46 1.92 14.12
CA CYS A 166 12.05 3.25 14.03
C CYS A 166 11.17 4.17 13.20
N PRO A 167 10.08 4.71 13.78
CA PRO A 167 9.20 5.63 13.06
C PRO A 167 9.87 6.98 12.74
N ASP A 168 10.93 7.36 13.46
CA ASP A 168 11.71 8.59 13.22
C ASP A 168 12.96 8.40 12.37
N ASN A 169 13.12 7.25 11.70
CA ASN A 169 14.31 6.99 10.92
C ASN A 169 14.53 8.08 9.85
N LEU A 170 15.73 8.66 9.84
CA LEU A 170 16.11 9.74 8.92
C LEU A 170 17.02 9.18 7.83
N GLN A 171 16.75 9.58 6.59
CA GLN A 171 17.54 9.17 5.42
C GLN A 171 17.81 10.37 4.51
N GLN A 172 18.93 10.35 3.80
CA GLN A 172 19.28 11.41 2.85
C GLN A 172 18.36 11.34 1.62
N ARG A 173 17.78 12.48 1.23
CA ARG A 173 16.74 12.53 0.19
C ARG A 173 17.18 12.12 -1.22
N ASN A 174 18.50 12.04 -1.46
CA ASN A 174 19.09 11.59 -2.72
C ASN A 174 19.38 10.07 -2.75
N GLU A 175 19.15 9.34 -1.67
CA GLU A 175 19.31 7.89 -1.64
C GLU A 175 18.24 7.22 -2.50
N SER A 176 18.65 6.29 -3.36
CA SER A 176 17.76 5.42 -4.14
C SER A 176 18.10 3.97 -3.83
N GLY A 177 17.77 3.53 -2.62
CA GLY A 177 17.97 2.15 -2.20
C GLY A 177 16.89 1.22 -2.77
N THR A 178 17.26 -0.02 -3.07
CA THR A 178 16.28 -1.11 -3.34
C THR A 178 15.53 -1.55 -2.07
N THR A 179 15.91 -0.99 -0.92
CA THR A 179 15.38 -1.27 0.42
C THR A 179 14.54 -0.12 0.98
N ILE A 180 14.24 0.89 0.16
CA ILE A 180 13.40 2.04 0.56
C ILE A 180 12.28 2.18 -0.46
N GLY A 181 11.07 1.80 -0.06
CA GLY A 181 9.82 2.03 -0.80
C GLY A 181 9.27 3.43 -0.57
N ILE A 182 7.96 3.59 -0.72
CA ILE A 182 7.24 4.84 -0.50
C ILE A 182 6.00 4.55 0.33
N TRP A 183 5.85 5.23 1.47
CA TRP A 183 4.65 5.11 2.29
C TRP A 183 3.53 5.92 1.64
N MET A 184 2.51 5.23 1.15
CA MET A 184 1.35 5.86 0.54
C MET A 184 0.08 5.10 0.91
N PHE A 185 -1.02 5.83 0.95
CA PHE A 185 -2.34 5.24 1.17
C PHE A 185 -3.36 5.83 0.21
N ARG A 186 -4.42 5.07 -0.06
CA ARG A 186 -5.66 5.62 -0.61
C ARG A 186 -6.57 6.02 0.54
N PRO A 187 -7.15 7.23 0.52
CA PRO A 187 -8.11 7.62 1.54
C PRO A 187 -9.30 6.66 1.52
N PRO A 188 -9.99 6.48 2.66
CA PRO A 188 -11.20 5.66 2.69
C PRO A 188 -12.22 6.19 1.68
N CYS A 189 -12.64 5.30 0.77
CA CYS A 189 -13.60 5.64 -0.28
C CYS A 189 -15.00 5.19 0.13
N HIS A 190 -15.57 5.82 1.14
CA HIS A 190 -16.90 5.44 1.66
C HIS A 190 -18.00 5.55 0.59
N ALA A 191 -17.78 6.38 -0.43
CA ALA A 191 -18.69 6.59 -1.53
C ALA A 191 -18.60 5.53 -2.65
N ASP A 192 -17.59 4.64 -2.61
CA ASP A 192 -17.51 3.45 -3.46
C ASP A 192 -18.35 2.34 -2.81
N ILE A 193 -19.65 2.37 -3.12
CA ILE A 193 -20.69 1.56 -2.50
C ILE A 193 -20.67 0.15 -3.08
N ASP A 194 -20.32 0.00 -4.36
CA ASP A 194 -20.24 -1.32 -5.02
C ASP A 194 -18.84 -1.97 -4.97
N GLN A 195 -17.86 -1.24 -4.43
CA GLN A 195 -16.48 -1.68 -4.18
C GLN A 195 -15.72 -2.01 -5.47
N ASP A 196 -16.01 -1.29 -6.56
CA ASP A 196 -15.32 -1.45 -7.83
C ASP A 196 -14.00 -0.66 -7.94
N GLY A 197 -13.68 0.15 -6.92
CA GLY A 197 -12.48 0.97 -6.83
C GLY A 197 -12.65 2.37 -7.41
N THR A 198 -13.84 2.75 -7.84
CA THR A 198 -14.16 4.09 -8.33
C THR A 198 -15.49 4.57 -7.77
N VAL A 199 -15.65 5.87 -7.54
CA VAL A 199 -16.94 6.48 -7.22
C VAL A 199 -17.55 7.01 -8.50
N GLY A 200 -18.61 6.35 -8.97
CA GLY A 200 -19.19 6.62 -10.27
C GLY A 200 -20.70 6.40 -10.36
N PRO A 201 -21.21 6.24 -11.60
CA PRO A 201 -22.64 6.05 -11.85
C PRO A 201 -23.21 4.80 -11.17
N SER A 202 -22.41 3.75 -10.98
CA SER A 202 -22.85 2.52 -10.31
C SER A 202 -23.10 2.75 -8.83
N ASP A 203 -22.22 3.47 -8.13
CA ASP A 203 -22.41 3.87 -6.73
C ASP A 203 -23.59 4.80 -6.57
N LEU A 204 -23.74 5.76 -7.50
CA LEU A 204 -24.90 6.62 -7.52
C LEU A 204 -26.20 5.81 -7.67
N ALA A 205 -26.21 4.81 -8.55
CA ALA A 205 -27.36 3.93 -8.72
C ALA A 205 -27.62 3.08 -7.46
N ALA A 206 -26.57 2.59 -6.79
CA ALA A 206 -26.67 1.85 -5.53
C ALA A 206 -27.24 2.72 -4.39
N LEU A 207 -26.77 3.96 -4.29
CA LEU A 207 -27.27 4.96 -3.34
C LEU A 207 -28.76 5.26 -3.59
N LEU A 208 -29.13 5.56 -4.84
CA LEU A 208 -30.51 5.86 -5.20
C LEU A 208 -31.44 4.65 -5.04
N GLY A 209 -30.93 3.43 -5.25
CA GLY A 209 -31.65 2.19 -4.98
C GLY A 209 -31.96 1.98 -3.49
N SER A 210 -31.17 2.61 -2.60
CA SER A 210 -31.31 2.53 -1.15
C SER A 210 -32.00 3.76 -0.53
N TRP A 211 -32.50 4.68 -1.36
CA TRP A 211 -33.05 5.97 -0.89
C TRP A 211 -34.16 5.82 0.14
N GLY A 212 -34.06 6.57 1.24
CA GLY A 212 -35.03 6.54 2.33
C GLY A 212 -34.95 5.30 3.22
N THR A 213 -33.94 4.44 3.04
CA THR A 213 -33.69 3.28 3.90
C THR A 213 -32.48 3.52 4.81
N ALA A 214 -32.31 2.73 5.86
CA ALA A 214 -31.03 2.65 6.58
C ALA A 214 -30.15 1.59 5.89
N GLY A 215 -28.83 1.76 5.89
CA GLY A 215 -27.95 0.73 5.33
C GLY A 215 -26.55 1.22 4.99
N SER A 216 -25.85 0.44 4.16
CA SER A 216 -24.46 0.70 3.77
C SER A 216 -24.27 1.96 2.93
N ALA A 217 -25.34 2.50 2.33
CA ALA A 217 -25.30 3.76 1.58
C ALA A 217 -25.59 5.01 2.44
N ASP A 218 -25.81 4.87 3.76
CA ASP A 218 -25.91 5.99 4.71
C ASP A 218 -24.48 6.40 5.11
N LEU A 219 -23.88 7.22 4.25
CA LEU A 219 -22.49 7.67 4.35
C LEU A 219 -22.32 8.78 5.38
N SER A 220 -23.39 9.54 5.64
CA SER A 220 -23.44 10.60 6.64
C SER A 220 -23.66 10.06 8.05
N GLY A 221 -24.10 8.80 8.18
CA GLY A 221 -24.36 8.12 9.45
C GLY A 221 -25.57 8.67 10.19
N ASN A 222 -26.52 9.28 9.48
CA ASN A 222 -27.66 9.96 10.06
C ASN A 222 -28.85 9.02 10.33
N GLY A 223 -28.74 7.75 9.89
CA GLY A 223 -29.73 6.69 10.02
C GLY A 223 -30.63 6.52 8.79
N VAL A 224 -30.45 7.30 7.72
CA VAL A 224 -31.24 7.23 6.48
C VAL A 224 -30.43 7.68 5.26
N VAL A 225 -30.58 6.96 4.14
CA VAL A 225 -29.98 7.36 2.86
C VAL A 225 -30.78 8.51 2.25
N ASP A 226 -30.20 9.71 2.22
CA ASP A 226 -30.82 10.91 1.67
C ASP A 226 -29.82 11.88 1.01
N ALA A 227 -30.21 13.15 0.86
CA ALA A 227 -29.46 14.15 0.10
C ALA A 227 -28.04 14.43 0.63
N PRO A 228 -27.79 14.44 1.96
CA PRO A 228 -26.45 14.37 2.55
C PRO A 228 -25.55 13.28 1.95
N ASP A 229 -26.03 12.04 1.83
CA ASP A 229 -25.20 10.93 1.32
C ASP A 229 -24.90 11.10 -0.17
N LEU A 230 -25.88 11.56 -0.95
CA LEU A 230 -25.67 11.91 -2.35
C LEU A 230 -24.58 12.97 -2.53
N SER A 231 -24.56 13.97 -1.65
CA SER A 231 -23.53 15.03 -1.70
C SER A 231 -22.14 14.46 -1.44
N LEU A 232 -22.01 13.47 -0.56
CA LEU A 232 -20.76 12.76 -0.29
C LEU A 232 -20.30 11.94 -1.51
N VAL A 233 -21.21 11.22 -2.18
CA VAL A 233 -20.88 10.50 -3.43
C VAL A 233 -20.42 11.46 -4.53
N LEU A 234 -21.12 12.56 -4.75
CA LEU A 234 -20.74 13.55 -5.77
C LEU A 234 -19.43 14.27 -5.43
N ALA A 235 -19.14 14.49 -4.16
CA ALA A 235 -17.88 15.08 -3.71
C ALA A 235 -16.69 14.14 -3.89
N ALA A 236 -16.92 12.83 -3.86
CA ALA A 236 -15.90 11.80 -3.99
C ALA A 236 -15.78 11.25 -5.43
N TRP A 237 -16.48 11.83 -6.41
CA TRP A 237 -16.55 11.29 -7.77
C TRP A 237 -15.17 11.14 -8.44
N GLY A 238 -14.92 9.96 -9.01
CA GLY A 238 -13.65 9.60 -9.63
C GLY A 238 -12.98 8.43 -8.92
N ASP A 239 -11.69 8.27 -9.15
CA ASP A 239 -10.94 7.12 -8.64
C ASP A 239 -10.76 7.19 -7.12
N CYS A 240 -10.88 6.01 -6.52
CA CYS A 240 -10.26 5.65 -5.26
C CYS A 240 -8.90 4.97 -5.57
#